data_AF-A0A8I6YY10-F1
#
_entry.id   AF-A0A8I6YY10-F1
#
_cell.length_a   1.000
_cell.length_b   1.000
_cell.length_c   1.000
_cell.angle_alpha   90.00
_cell.angle_beta   90.00
_cell.angle_gamma   90.00
#
_symmetry.space_group_name_H-M   'P 1'
#
loop_
_entity.id
_entity.type
_entity.pdbx_description
1 polymer ?
#
loop_
_entity_poly.entity_id
_entity_poly.type
_entity_poly.pdbx_seq_one_letter_code
_entity_poly.pdbx_strand_id
1 'polypeptide(L)'
;MGGYSVKSFYKCINFGGVGSLYGDDLWKVLCPQNIHVFLWLCLYNKILTRDNVAKRRNVDDLTCLFCNEKESIQHLFFYCINAEHIWSIVSEFFMIRKIQCFDDISSMWTSKKKRIMLNMITAASLWSIWTLRNDFCFQGRSWRGLGCGLAKLKRNLQKWTVLCDAAQVEVLRRFALLLDKHRGELLRIGWRDE
;
A
#
# COMPACT_ATOMS: atom_id res chain seq x y z
N MET A 1 -40.89 -20.31 -0.90
CA MET A 1 -40.43 -19.04 -0.28
C MET A 1 -38.92 -18.97 -0.41
N GLY A 2 -38.41 -18.02 -1.20
CA GLY A 2 -36.97 -17.90 -1.47
C GLY A 2 -36.25 -17.28 -0.28
N GLY A 3 -35.39 -18.05 0.38
CA GLY A 3 -34.56 -17.57 1.47
C GLY A 3 -33.38 -16.75 0.94
N TYR A 4 -33.44 -15.43 1.08
CA TYR A 4 -32.28 -14.57 0.85
C TYR A 4 -31.38 -14.63 2.09
N SER A 5 -30.14 -15.07 1.91
CA SER A 5 -29.11 -14.95 2.94
C SER A 5 -28.68 -13.49 3.07
N VAL A 6 -28.49 -13.00 4.29
CA VAL A 6 -27.88 -11.68 4.58
C VAL A 6 -26.59 -11.50 3.76
N LYS A 7 -25.82 -12.59 3.56
CA LYS A 7 -24.59 -12.60 2.76
C LYS A 7 -24.84 -12.30 1.27
N SER A 8 -25.94 -12.79 0.70
CA SER A 8 -26.34 -12.51 -0.68
C SER A 8 -26.82 -11.07 -0.84
N PHE A 9 -27.56 -10.54 0.13
CA PHE A 9 -28.04 -9.15 0.11
C PHE A 9 -26.89 -8.14 0.21
N TYR A 10 -25.95 -8.33 1.14
CA TYR A 10 -24.74 -7.50 1.22
C TYR A 10 -23.87 -7.62 -0.04
N LYS A 11 -23.85 -8.79 -0.70
CA LYS A 11 -23.13 -8.95 -1.96
C LYS A 11 -23.78 -8.11 -3.08
N CYS A 12 -25.10 -8.06 -3.14
CA CYS A 12 -25.81 -7.20 -4.08
C CYS A 12 -25.61 -5.71 -3.80
N ILE A 13 -25.69 -5.27 -2.54
CA ILE A 13 -25.54 -3.85 -2.18
C ILE A 13 -24.10 -3.37 -2.38
N ASN A 14 -23.10 -4.13 -1.95
CA ASN A 14 -21.71 -3.67 -2.00
C ASN A 14 -21.06 -3.86 -3.37
N PHE A 15 -21.52 -4.82 -4.18
CA PHE A 15 -20.90 -5.15 -5.46
C PHE A 15 -21.84 -5.02 -6.67
N GLY A 16 -23.05 -4.47 -6.50
CA GLY A 16 -24.05 -4.44 -7.59
C GLY A 16 -24.40 -5.84 -8.12
N GLY A 17 -24.21 -6.89 -7.31
CA GLY A 17 -24.38 -8.29 -7.69
C GLY A 17 -23.16 -8.96 -8.34
N VAL A 18 -22.09 -8.23 -8.64
CA VAL A 18 -20.85 -8.79 -9.22
C VAL A 18 -19.98 -9.41 -8.12
N GLY A 19 -19.30 -10.53 -8.39
CA GLY A 19 -18.31 -11.07 -7.44
C GLY A 19 -17.17 -10.07 -7.19
N SER A 20 -16.55 -10.08 -6.00
CA SER A 20 -15.33 -9.31 -5.82
C SER A 20 -14.24 -9.84 -6.74
N LEU A 21 -13.70 -9.00 -7.62
CA LEU A 21 -12.60 -9.36 -8.54
C LEU A 21 -11.34 -9.82 -7.78
N TYR A 22 -11.14 -9.34 -6.56
CA TYR A 22 -9.96 -9.60 -5.72
C TYR A 22 -10.22 -10.61 -4.58
N GLY A 23 -11.43 -11.20 -4.55
CA GLY A 23 -11.79 -12.37 -3.76
C GLY A 23 -11.79 -12.23 -2.24
N ASP A 24 -12.19 -13.31 -1.56
CA ASP A 24 -12.11 -13.49 -0.10
C ASP A 24 -10.67 -13.47 0.44
N ASP A 25 -9.66 -13.37 -0.45
CA ASP A 25 -8.25 -13.52 -0.12
C ASP A 25 -7.62 -12.25 0.46
N LEU A 26 -8.16 -11.08 0.10
CA LEU A 26 -7.80 -9.82 0.75
C LEU A 26 -8.01 -9.88 2.27
N TRP A 27 -9.10 -10.50 2.71
CA TRP A 27 -9.46 -10.63 4.13
C TRP A 27 -8.58 -11.62 4.90
N LYS A 28 -7.73 -12.39 4.20
CA LYS A 28 -6.80 -13.36 4.80
C LYS A 28 -5.40 -12.80 4.98
N VAL A 29 -5.14 -11.60 4.47
CA VAL A 29 -3.85 -10.92 4.70
C VAL A 29 -3.71 -10.65 6.20
N LEU A 30 -2.55 -11.02 6.75
CA LEU A 30 -2.22 -10.77 8.15
C LEU A 30 -1.96 -9.27 8.35
N CYS A 31 -3.01 -8.52 8.68
CA CYS A 31 -2.96 -7.10 9.01
C CYS A 31 -4.17 -6.70 9.88
N PRO A 32 -4.13 -5.52 10.53
CA PRO A 32 -5.26 -5.03 11.31
C PRO A 32 -6.53 -4.81 10.48
N GLN A 33 -7.70 -4.93 11.10
CA GLN A 33 -9.01 -4.88 10.43
C GLN A 33 -9.25 -3.60 9.61
N ASN A 34 -8.82 -2.44 10.13
CA ASN A 34 -8.97 -1.16 9.42
C ASN A 34 -8.15 -1.12 8.11
N ILE A 35 -7.09 -1.92 8.02
CA ILE A 35 -6.26 -2.03 6.82
C ILE A 35 -6.99 -2.83 5.74
N HIS A 36 -7.72 -3.90 6.08
CA HIS A 36 -8.51 -4.62 5.08
C HIS A 36 -9.53 -3.71 4.40
N VAL A 37 -10.24 -2.88 5.17
CA VAL A 37 -11.19 -1.90 4.62
C VAL A 37 -10.47 -0.90 3.70
N PHE A 38 -9.30 -0.43 4.10
CA PHE A 38 -8.49 0.45 3.27
C PHE A 38 -8.04 -0.22 1.96
N LEU A 39 -7.51 -1.46 2.01
CA LEU A 39 -7.08 -2.19 0.82
C LEU A 39 -8.26 -2.43 -0.13
N TRP A 40 -9.44 -2.75 0.42
CA TRP A 40 -10.65 -2.86 -0.36
C TRP A 40 -11.00 -1.54 -1.05
N LEU A 41 -10.98 -0.41 -0.34
CA LEU A 41 -11.21 0.90 -0.96
C LEU A 41 -10.19 1.21 -2.06
N CYS A 42 -8.93 0.82 -1.89
CA CYS A 42 -7.90 1.00 -2.92
C CYS A 42 -8.22 0.22 -4.19
N LEU A 43 -8.52 -1.07 -4.07
CA LEU A 43 -8.81 -1.92 -5.22
C LEU A 43 -10.03 -1.47 -6.02
N TYR A 44 -11.01 -0.85 -5.37
CA TYR A 44 -12.19 -0.30 -6.03
C TYR A 44 -12.04 1.16 -6.48
N ASN A 45 -10.83 1.73 -6.37
CA ASN A 45 -10.56 3.14 -6.67
C ASN A 45 -11.51 4.11 -5.93
N LYS A 46 -11.75 3.84 -4.64
CA LYS A 46 -12.68 4.59 -3.78
C LYS A 46 -12.00 5.45 -2.70
N ILE A 47 -10.67 5.49 -2.68
CA ILE A 47 -9.93 6.34 -1.73
C ILE A 47 -9.90 7.81 -2.18
N LEU A 48 -9.65 8.71 -1.24
CA LEU A 48 -9.70 10.18 -1.43
C LEU A 48 -8.40 10.76 -2.04
N THR A 49 -7.97 10.18 -3.16
CA THR A 49 -6.98 10.81 -4.05
C THR A 49 -7.60 12.05 -4.71
N ARG A 50 -6.77 13.03 -5.11
CA ARG A 50 -7.23 14.31 -5.67
C ARG A 50 -8.13 14.10 -6.90
N ASP A 51 -7.79 13.17 -7.79
CA ASP A 51 -8.64 12.81 -8.94
C ASP A 51 -10.04 12.30 -8.52
N ASN A 52 -10.13 11.50 -7.47
CA ASN A 52 -11.40 10.97 -6.97
C ASN A 52 -12.23 12.03 -6.23
N VAL A 53 -11.57 12.95 -5.51
CA VAL A 53 -12.24 14.09 -4.87
C VAL A 53 -12.78 15.06 -5.92
N ALA A 54 -12.02 15.30 -7.00
CA ALA A 54 -12.39 16.17 -8.11
C ALA A 54 -13.67 15.74 -8.83
N LYS A 55 -14.02 14.44 -8.79
CA LYS A 55 -15.29 13.92 -9.34
C LYS A 55 -16.53 14.42 -8.58
N ARG A 56 -16.37 14.93 -7.35
CA ARG A 56 -17.48 15.30 -6.46
C ARG A 56 -17.46 16.76 -6.02
N ARG A 57 -16.28 17.40 -6.04
CA ARG A 57 -16.07 18.77 -5.57
C ARG A 57 -14.99 19.42 -6.42
N ASN A 58 -14.97 20.76 -6.45
CA ASN A 58 -13.86 21.48 -7.05
C ASN A 58 -12.59 21.27 -6.20
N VAL A 59 -11.48 20.95 -6.86
CA VAL A 59 -10.16 20.77 -6.23
C VAL A 59 -9.19 21.65 -6.99
N ASP A 60 -8.59 22.62 -6.31
CA ASP A 60 -7.75 23.64 -6.95
C ASP A 60 -6.44 23.06 -7.49
N ASP A 61 -5.90 22.04 -6.81
CA ASP A 61 -4.63 21.40 -7.17
C ASP A 61 -4.78 19.87 -7.24
N LEU A 62 -4.59 19.33 -8.45
CA LEU A 62 -4.68 17.89 -8.76
C LEU A 62 -3.33 17.17 -8.77
N THR A 63 -2.24 17.85 -8.41
CA THR A 63 -0.89 17.27 -8.46
C THR A 63 -0.63 16.33 -7.28
N CYS A 64 0.49 15.63 -7.27
CA CYS A 64 0.90 14.71 -6.22
C CYS A 64 1.83 15.46 -5.28
N LEU A 65 1.56 15.41 -3.97
CA LEU A 65 2.35 16.13 -2.97
C LEU A 65 3.82 15.68 -2.88
N PHE A 66 4.17 14.55 -3.48
CA PHE A 66 5.54 14.03 -3.47
C PHE A 66 6.35 14.42 -4.72
N CYS A 67 5.72 14.57 -5.89
CA CYS A 67 6.45 14.76 -7.15
C CYS A 67 5.77 15.69 -8.15
N ASN A 68 4.70 16.38 -7.76
CA ASN A 68 3.99 17.39 -8.55
C ASN A 68 3.33 16.91 -9.86
N GLU A 69 3.34 15.60 -10.14
CA GLU A 69 2.61 14.95 -11.24
C GLU A 69 1.11 14.77 -10.90
N LYS A 70 0.24 14.48 -11.88
CA LYS A 70 -1.20 14.25 -11.59
C LYS A 70 -1.43 13.12 -10.58
N GLU A 71 -2.07 13.42 -9.45
CA GLU A 71 -2.35 12.43 -8.41
C GLU A 71 -3.57 11.58 -8.78
N SER A 72 -3.30 10.32 -9.09
CA SER A 72 -4.28 9.24 -9.18
C SER A 72 -3.91 8.13 -8.21
N ILE A 73 -4.80 7.17 -8.00
CA ILE A 73 -4.49 5.98 -7.18
C ILE A 73 -3.27 5.20 -7.69
N GLN A 74 -3.17 5.01 -9.01
CA GLN A 74 -2.06 4.29 -9.64
C GLN A 74 -0.75 5.06 -9.49
N HIS A 75 -0.82 6.37 -9.74
CA HIS A 75 0.34 7.23 -9.54
C HIS A 75 0.81 7.22 -8.08
N LEU A 76 -0.09 7.49 -7.13
CA LEU A 76 0.24 7.57 -5.72
C LEU A 76 0.90 6.28 -5.20
N PHE A 77 0.38 5.12 -5.58
CA PHE A 77 0.87 3.84 -5.06
C PHE A 77 1.93 3.16 -5.89
N PHE A 78 2.16 3.51 -7.16
CA PHE A 78 3.10 2.75 -8.00
C PHE A 78 4.07 3.61 -8.82
N TYR A 79 3.63 4.77 -9.33
CA TYR A 79 4.46 5.58 -10.25
C TYR A 79 5.14 6.77 -9.58
N CYS A 80 4.65 7.18 -8.41
CA CYS A 80 5.26 8.23 -7.63
C CYS A 80 6.64 7.80 -7.14
N ILE A 81 7.63 8.71 -7.21
CA ILE A 81 9.01 8.46 -6.75
C ILE A 81 9.09 7.86 -5.34
N ASN A 82 8.22 8.29 -4.42
CA ASN A 82 8.15 7.75 -3.06
C ASN A 82 7.67 6.29 -3.04
N ALA A 83 6.70 5.95 -3.87
CA ALA A 83 6.20 4.59 -3.99
C ALA A 83 7.22 3.69 -4.69
N GLU A 84 7.83 4.14 -5.80
CA GLU A 84 8.85 3.40 -6.51
C GLU A 84 10.03 3.02 -5.63
N HIS A 85 10.49 3.96 -4.79
CA HIS A 85 11.57 3.71 -3.85
C HIS A 85 11.20 2.64 -2.82
N ILE A 86 10.00 2.71 -2.24
CA ILE A 86 9.51 1.67 -1.31
C ILE A 86 9.43 0.31 -2.02
N TRP A 87 8.87 0.25 -3.22
CA TRP A 87 8.74 -1.00 -3.96
C TRP A 87 10.06 -1.60 -4.40
N SER A 88 11.06 -0.78 -4.72
CA SER A 88 12.42 -1.26 -5.01
C SER A 88 12.97 -2.07 -3.83
N ILE A 89 12.86 -1.53 -2.62
CA ILE A 89 13.38 -2.17 -1.40
C ILE A 89 12.59 -3.44 -1.04
N VAL A 90 11.26 -3.39 -1.16
CA VAL A 90 10.41 -4.58 -0.97
C VAL A 90 10.78 -5.68 -1.96
N SER A 91 11.01 -5.31 -3.22
CA SER A 91 11.32 -6.28 -4.28
C SER A 91 12.71 -6.88 -4.11
N GLU A 92 13.69 -6.07 -3.70
CA GLU A 92 15.03 -6.51 -3.32
C GLU A 92 14.99 -7.53 -2.18
N PHE A 93 14.29 -7.19 -1.08
CA PHE A 93 14.25 -8.04 0.11
C PHE A 93 13.67 -9.43 -0.17
N PHE A 94 12.63 -9.49 -1.01
CA PHE A 94 11.96 -10.74 -1.35
C PHE A 94 12.49 -11.41 -2.63
N MET A 95 13.47 -10.80 -3.30
CA MET A 95 14.02 -11.27 -4.59
C MET A 95 12.92 -11.51 -5.63
N ILE A 96 11.99 -10.55 -5.76
CA ILE A 96 10.88 -10.59 -6.72
C ILE A 96 11.01 -9.50 -7.78
N ARG A 97 10.25 -9.63 -8.86
CA ARG A 97 10.08 -8.54 -9.84
C ARG A 97 9.49 -7.31 -9.14
N LYS A 98 9.92 -6.13 -9.58
CA LYS A 98 9.37 -4.84 -9.12
C LYS A 98 7.85 -4.86 -9.20
N ILE A 99 7.19 -4.46 -8.11
CA ILE A 99 5.73 -4.29 -8.03
C ILE A 99 5.36 -3.00 -8.77
N GLN A 100 4.47 -3.09 -9.76
CA GLN A 100 4.12 -1.97 -10.64
C GLN A 100 2.61 -1.69 -10.68
N CYS A 101 1.76 -2.60 -10.22
CA CYS A 101 0.31 -2.40 -10.18
C CYS A 101 -0.37 -3.21 -9.07
N PHE A 102 -1.69 -2.99 -8.92
CA PHE A 102 -2.50 -3.76 -7.99
C PHE A 102 -2.63 -5.24 -8.38
N ASP A 103 -2.53 -5.58 -9.66
CA ASP A 103 -2.64 -6.98 -10.11
C ASP A 103 -1.45 -7.80 -9.60
N ASP A 104 -0.24 -7.24 -9.61
CA ASP A 104 0.94 -7.86 -9.00
C ASP A 104 0.69 -8.21 -7.53
N ILE A 105 0.18 -7.25 -6.76
CA ILE A 105 -0.11 -7.42 -5.32
C ILE A 105 -1.23 -8.46 -5.12
N SER A 106 -2.29 -8.38 -5.91
CA SER A 106 -3.43 -9.31 -5.79
C SER A 106 -3.01 -10.76 -6.06
N SER A 107 -2.12 -10.99 -7.03
CA SER A 107 -1.58 -12.30 -7.35
C SER A 107 -0.74 -12.89 -6.20
N MET A 108 -0.15 -12.04 -5.35
CA MET A 108 0.61 -12.46 -4.16
C MET A 108 -0.33 -12.86 -3.02
N TRP A 109 -1.44 -12.12 -2.84
CA TRP A 109 -2.43 -12.39 -1.79
C TRP A 109 -3.18 -13.71 -1.97
N THR A 110 -3.38 -14.15 -3.22
CA THR A 110 -4.01 -15.45 -3.51
C THR A 110 -3.12 -16.65 -3.15
N SER A 111 -1.79 -16.47 -3.05
CA SER A 111 -0.83 -17.53 -2.70
C SER A 111 -0.65 -17.69 -1.18
N LYS A 112 -1.67 -18.26 -0.52
CA LYS A 112 -1.93 -18.21 0.93
C LYS A 112 -0.79 -18.69 1.87
N LYS A 113 -0.03 -19.72 1.52
CA LYS A 113 0.88 -20.38 2.48
C LYS A 113 2.36 -19.98 2.40
N LYS A 114 2.84 -19.47 1.26
CA LYS A 114 4.27 -19.20 1.06
C LYS A 114 4.67 -17.73 1.17
N ARG A 115 3.69 -16.81 1.29
CA ARG A 115 3.93 -15.36 1.12
C ARG A 115 3.32 -14.48 2.22
N ILE A 116 3.05 -15.02 3.42
CA ILE A 116 2.43 -14.26 4.53
C ILE A 116 3.18 -12.95 4.80
N MET A 117 4.51 -13.01 4.94
CA MET A 117 5.33 -11.82 5.21
C MET A 117 5.33 -10.81 4.07
N LEU A 118 5.39 -11.28 2.82
CA LEU A 118 5.30 -10.42 1.64
C LEU A 118 3.93 -9.74 1.58
N ASN A 119 2.85 -10.46 1.88
CA ASN A 119 1.48 -9.94 1.88
C ASN A 119 1.29 -8.88 2.98
N MET A 120 1.83 -9.12 4.17
CA MET A 120 1.83 -8.14 5.25
C MET A 120 2.63 -6.89 4.88
N ILE A 121 3.85 -7.05 4.36
CA ILE A 121 4.71 -5.92 4.02
C ILE A 121 4.13 -5.10 2.86
N THR A 122 3.57 -5.73 1.83
CA THR A 122 2.89 -5.01 0.74
C THR A 122 1.67 -4.23 1.25
N ALA A 123 0.86 -4.80 2.13
CA ALA A 123 -0.25 -4.09 2.80
C ALA A 123 0.24 -2.91 3.65
N ALA A 124 1.31 -3.11 4.43
CA ALA A 124 1.93 -2.06 5.23
C ALA A 124 2.51 -0.94 4.36
N SER A 125 3.11 -1.26 3.21
CA SER A 125 3.65 -0.28 2.26
C SER A 125 2.54 0.61 1.70
N LEU A 126 1.45 0.01 1.20
CA LEU A 126 0.28 0.76 0.72
C LEU A 126 -0.28 1.68 1.82
N TRP A 127 -0.47 1.15 3.03
CA TRP A 127 -0.96 1.94 4.16
C TRP A 127 -0.01 3.09 4.54
N SER A 128 1.30 2.85 4.49
CA SER A 128 2.32 3.83 4.85
C SER A 128 2.39 4.97 3.84
N ILE A 129 2.29 4.66 2.54
CA ILE A 129 2.21 5.66 1.47
C ILE A 129 0.96 6.53 1.67
N TRP A 130 -0.20 5.89 1.84
CA TRP A 130 -1.46 6.60 2.02
C TRP A 130 -1.46 7.52 3.25
N THR A 131 -1.05 6.97 4.40
CA THR A 131 -1.02 7.76 5.63
C THR A 131 0.07 8.82 5.62
N LEU A 132 1.18 8.64 4.91
CA LEU A 132 2.18 9.70 4.73
C LEU A 132 1.59 10.85 3.92
N ARG A 133 0.94 10.54 2.79
CA ARG A 133 0.25 11.53 1.97
C ARG A 133 -0.79 12.30 2.78
N ASN A 134 -1.60 11.60 3.59
CA ASN A 134 -2.62 12.25 4.41
C ASN A 134 -2.04 13.15 5.51
N ASP A 135 -0.89 12.80 6.10
CA ASP A 135 -0.22 13.71 7.02
C ASP A 135 0.16 15.04 6.34
N PHE A 136 0.52 15.00 5.05
CA PHE A 136 0.82 16.21 4.27
C PHE A 136 -0.43 17.02 3.95
N CYS A 137 -1.53 16.35 3.57
CA CYS A 137 -2.78 17.03 3.27
C CYS A 137 -3.44 17.69 4.50
N PHE A 138 -3.42 17.03 5.66
CA PHE A 138 -4.27 17.40 6.79
C PHE A 138 -3.53 17.80 8.07
N GLN A 139 -2.25 17.44 8.20
CA GLN A 139 -1.47 17.74 9.41
C GLN A 139 -0.37 18.78 9.17
N GLY A 140 -0.34 19.43 8.01
CA GLY A 140 0.64 20.47 7.67
C GLY A 140 2.09 19.97 7.68
N ARG A 141 2.32 18.66 7.60
CA ARG A 141 3.68 18.12 7.56
C ARG A 141 4.28 18.35 6.17
N SER A 142 5.56 18.71 6.13
CA SER A 142 6.31 18.85 4.87
C SER A 142 7.06 17.58 4.51
N TRP A 143 7.23 17.36 3.20
CA TRP A 143 8.07 16.29 2.69
C TRP A 143 9.54 16.60 2.94
N ARG A 144 10.23 15.72 3.66
CA ARG A 144 11.68 15.86 3.98
C ARG A 144 12.57 14.91 3.18
N GLY A 145 12.00 14.23 2.17
CA GLY A 145 12.68 13.22 1.36
C GLY A 145 12.15 11.80 1.56
N LEU A 146 12.68 10.88 0.75
CA LEU A 146 12.20 9.49 0.61
C LEU A 146 12.27 8.68 1.91
N GLY A 147 13.23 8.98 2.78
CA GLY A 147 13.36 8.35 4.09
C GLY A 147 12.13 8.49 5.00
N CYS A 148 11.25 9.48 4.75
CA CYS A 148 9.99 9.62 5.49
C CYS A 148 9.03 8.44 5.25
N GLY A 149 8.96 7.95 4.01
CA GLY A 149 8.18 6.77 3.63
C GLY A 149 8.68 5.52 4.35
N LEU A 150 9.99 5.28 4.31
CA LEU A 150 10.64 4.14 4.96
C LEU A 150 10.46 4.17 6.49
N ALA A 151 10.63 5.34 7.12
CA ALA A 151 10.43 5.50 8.54
C ALA A 151 8.96 5.27 8.96
N LYS A 152 7.99 5.61 8.10
CA LYS A 152 6.57 5.34 8.39
C LYS A 152 6.25 3.85 8.21
N LEU A 153 6.78 3.21 7.16
CA LEU A 153 6.66 1.77 6.93
C LEU A 153 7.23 0.96 8.11
N LYS A 154 8.45 1.25 8.53
CA LYS A 154 9.08 0.62 9.70
C LYS A 154 8.21 0.73 10.94
N ARG A 155 7.71 1.94 11.26
CA ARG A 155 6.84 2.15 12.44
C ARG A 155 5.53 1.37 12.36
N ASN A 156 4.92 1.27 11.19
CA ASN A 156 3.70 0.48 11.01
C ASN A 156 3.99 -1.02 11.21
N LEU A 157 5.07 -1.54 10.61
CA LEU A 157 5.46 -2.93 10.79
C LEU A 157 5.82 -3.28 12.23
N GLN A 158 6.52 -2.38 12.94
CA GLN A 158 6.81 -2.55 14.38
C GLN A 158 5.52 -2.71 15.20
N LYS A 159 4.48 -1.92 14.90
CA LYS A 159 3.17 -2.08 15.56
C LYS A 159 2.49 -3.40 15.24
N TRP A 160 2.73 -3.95 14.05
CA TRP A 160 2.09 -5.19 13.60
C TRP A 160 2.82 -6.45 14.06
N THR A 161 3.99 -6.32 14.70
CA THR A 161 4.71 -7.46 15.30
C THR A 161 3.88 -8.26 16.29
N VAL A 162 2.89 -7.62 16.95
CA VAL A 162 1.95 -8.28 17.87
C VAL A 162 1.07 -9.34 17.18
N LEU A 163 0.92 -9.26 15.85
CA LEU A 163 0.15 -10.22 15.04
C LEU A 163 1.01 -11.40 14.58
N CYS A 164 2.32 -11.36 14.82
CA CYS A 164 3.30 -12.26 14.23
C CYS A 164 3.79 -13.31 15.23
N ASP A 165 4.13 -14.50 14.72
CA ASP A 165 4.94 -15.46 15.47
C ASP A 165 6.43 -15.06 15.52
N ALA A 166 7.24 -15.79 16.28
CA ALA A 166 8.66 -15.48 16.47
C ALA A 166 9.48 -15.47 15.17
N ALA A 167 9.18 -16.38 14.23
CA ALA A 167 9.88 -16.46 12.95
C ALA A 167 9.50 -15.28 12.05
N GLN A 168 8.22 -14.90 12.04
CA GLN A 168 7.70 -13.74 11.32
C GLN A 168 8.26 -12.43 11.86
N VAL A 169 8.38 -12.29 13.19
CA VAL A 169 9.01 -11.11 13.83
C VAL A 169 10.47 -10.97 13.38
N GLU A 170 11.22 -12.07 13.27
CA GLU A 170 12.60 -12.03 12.80
C GLU A 170 12.70 -11.55 11.34
N VAL A 171 11.79 -11.96 10.46
CA VAL A 171 11.70 -11.42 9.10
C VAL A 171 11.44 -9.91 9.12
N LEU A 172 10.52 -9.43 9.97
CA LEU A 172 10.25 -8.00 10.12
C LEU A 172 11.47 -7.22 10.64
N ARG A 173 12.26 -7.80 11.55
CA ARG A 173 13.49 -7.19 12.05
C ARG A 173 14.53 -7.04 10.94
N ARG A 174 14.76 -8.08 10.15
CA ARG A 174 15.68 -8.03 9.00
C ARG A 174 15.24 -7.00 7.97
N PHE A 175 13.95 -6.96 7.66
CA PHE A 175 13.41 -5.95 6.76
C PHE A 175 13.56 -4.52 7.33
N ALA A 176 13.32 -4.34 8.62
CA ALA A 176 13.50 -3.05 9.29
C ALA A 176 14.95 -2.55 9.24
N LEU A 177 15.94 -3.45 9.37
CA LEU A 177 17.35 -3.11 9.20
C LEU A 177 17.67 -2.68 7.76
N LEU A 178 17.08 -3.35 6.76
CA LEU A 178 17.22 -2.95 5.37
C LEU A 178 16.62 -1.55 5.12
N LEU A 179 15.45 -1.26 5.69
CA LEU A 179 14.83 0.07 5.62
C LEU A 179 15.72 1.16 6.26
N ASP A 180 16.39 0.86 7.38
CA ASP A 180 17.30 1.80 8.02
C ASP A 180 18.55 2.05 7.16
N LYS A 181 19.09 1.01 6.54
CA LYS A 181 20.21 1.11 5.60
C LYS A 181 19.88 2.07 4.45
N HIS A 182 18.78 1.85 3.74
CA HIS A 182 18.37 2.73 2.63
C HIS A 182 17.95 4.12 3.08
N ARG A 183 17.50 4.30 4.33
CA ARG A 183 17.21 5.63 4.88
C ARG A 183 18.48 6.45 5.09
N GLY A 184 19.62 5.81 5.36
CA GLY A 184 20.93 6.46 5.51
C GLY A 184 21.68 6.66 4.19
N GLU A 185 21.29 5.95 3.13
CA GLU A 185 21.87 6.10 1.80
C GLU A 185 21.28 7.35 1.11
N LEU A 186 22.12 8.33 0.80
CA LEU A 186 21.75 9.40 -0.12
C LEU A 186 21.57 8.79 -1.51
N LEU A 187 20.52 9.20 -2.24
CA LEU A 187 20.36 8.88 -3.65
C LEU A 187 21.63 9.33 -4.38
N ARG A 188 22.46 8.37 -4.81
CA ARG A 188 23.61 8.68 -5.65
C ARG A 188 23.07 9.10 -7.00
N ILE A 189 23.47 10.29 -7.47
CA ILE A 189 23.23 10.70 -8.85
C ILE A 189 24.10 9.77 -9.70
N GLY A 190 23.50 8.72 -10.24
CA GLY A 190 24.14 7.84 -11.21
C GLY A 190 24.02 8.48 -12.58
N TRP A 191 25.14 8.87 -13.16
CA TRP A 191 25.21 9.19 -14.58
C TRP A 191 24.98 7.88 -15.35
N ARG A 192 24.10 7.90 -16.35
CA ARG A 192 24.05 6.82 -17.33
C ARG A 192 25.25 7.04 -18.23
N ASP A 193 26.22 6.13 -18.17
CA ASP A 193 27.23 6.05 -19.21
C ASP A 193 26.49 5.63 -20.51
N GLU A 194 26.62 6.48 -21.53
CA GLU A 194 26.02 6.32 -22.87
C GLU A 194 26.54 5.07 -23.60
#